data_AF-A0A819IXY2-F1
#
_entry.id   AF-A0A819IXY2-F1
#
_cell.length_a   1.000
_cell.length_b   1.000
_cell.length_c   1.000
_cell.angle_alpha   90.00
_cell.angle_beta   90.00
_cell.angle_gamma   90.00
#
_symmetry.space_group_name_H-M   'P 1'
#
loop_
_entity.id
_entity.type
_entity.pdbx_description
1 polymer ?
#
loop_
_entity_poly.entity_id
_entity_poly.type
_entity_poly.pdbx_seq_one_letter_code
_entity_poly.pdbx_strand_id
1 'polypeptide(L)'
;MEKCVLRTRFFRRNLRHGRDAFLNFAREKHCEFSSLRRAKYSTMVSLIALHSSTADKISYTCNSYRQLCDIRYHCAICEDYDLYSKCYITTKHEHRMKRSDDTNEMKTN
;
A
#
# COMPACT_ATOMS: atom_id res chain seq x y z
N MET A 1 -16.02 -21.30 -2.36
CA MET A 1 -16.55 -20.06 -1.73
C MET A 1 -15.41 -19.37 -0.99
N GLU A 2 -14.35 -18.88 -1.63
CA GLU A 2 -14.28 -17.79 -2.61
C GLU A 2 -15.13 -16.56 -2.25
N LYS A 3 -14.68 -15.80 -1.24
CA LYS A 3 -14.60 -14.32 -1.30
C LYS A 3 -13.34 -13.88 -0.55
N CYS A 4 -12.31 -13.66 -1.36
CA CYS A 4 -10.99 -13.20 -1.02
C CYS A 4 -11.02 -11.88 -0.24
N VAL A 5 -10.09 -11.73 0.70
CA VAL A 5 -9.92 -10.68 1.74
C VAL A 5 -9.58 -9.28 1.16
N LEU A 6 -10.01 -8.97 -0.06
CA LEU A 6 -9.59 -7.77 -0.79
C LEU A 6 -10.36 -6.49 -0.46
N ARG A 7 -11.41 -6.55 0.37
CA ARG A 7 -12.26 -5.37 0.64
C ARG A 7 -11.70 -4.40 1.67
N THR A 8 -10.71 -4.78 2.48
CA THR A 8 -10.15 -3.91 3.54
C THR A 8 -8.94 -3.07 3.09
N ARG A 9 -8.28 -3.43 1.98
CA ARG A 9 -7.08 -2.72 1.49
C ARG A 9 -7.40 -1.49 0.63
N PHE A 10 -8.50 -1.49 -0.13
CA PHE A 10 -8.86 -0.36 -1.00
C PHE A 10 -9.48 0.83 -0.24
N PHE A 11 -9.99 0.57 0.97
CA PHE A 11 -10.76 1.55 1.72
C PHE A 11 -9.90 2.58 2.47
N ARG A 12 -8.69 2.20 2.91
CA ARG A 12 -7.82 3.08 3.73
C ARG A 12 -7.25 4.28 2.98
N ARG A 13 -7.03 4.17 1.67
CA ARG A 13 -6.39 5.22 0.85
C ARG A 13 -7.32 6.40 0.54
N ASN A 14 -8.63 6.25 0.78
CA ASN A 14 -9.65 7.22 0.37
C ASN A 14 -10.27 8.02 1.53
N LEU A 15 -9.84 7.84 2.79
CA LEU A 15 -10.36 8.65 3.90
C LEU A 15 -10.21 10.16 3.65
N ARG A 16 -9.12 10.55 2.97
CA ARG A 16 -8.81 11.95 2.63
C ARG A 16 -9.52 12.46 1.36
N HIS A 17 -9.98 11.57 0.49
CA HIS A 17 -10.36 11.92 -0.89
C HIS A 17 -11.85 12.19 -1.07
N GLY A 18 -12.69 11.87 -0.07
CA GLY A 18 -14.12 12.17 -0.14
C GLY A 18 -14.86 11.99 1.17
N ARG A 19 -15.87 12.84 1.40
CA ARG A 19 -16.75 12.80 2.58
C ARG A 19 -17.40 11.42 2.76
N ASP A 20 -17.83 10.81 1.66
CA ASP A 20 -18.58 9.55 1.72
C ASP A 20 -17.68 8.37 2.15
N ALA A 21 -16.38 8.43 1.84
CA ALA A 21 -15.39 7.47 2.33
C ALA A 21 -15.16 7.64 3.84
N PHE A 22 -15.12 8.87 4.35
CA PHE A 22 -15.06 9.12 5.80
C PHE A 22 -16.33 8.65 6.53
N LEU A 23 -17.51 8.89 5.98
CA LEU A 23 -18.77 8.44 6.58
C LEU A 23 -18.89 6.91 6.57
N ASN A 24 -18.47 6.26 5.49
CA ASN A 24 -18.44 4.80 5.45
C ASN A 24 -17.41 4.25 6.45
N PHE A 25 -16.28 4.93 6.65
CA PHE A 25 -15.26 4.54 7.63
C PHE A 25 -15.79 4.66 9.04
N ALA A 26 -16.42 5.78 9.35
CA ALA A 26 -17.03 6.00 10.65
C ALA A 26 -18.11 4.95 10.95
N ARG A 27 -18.90 4.56 9.93
CA ARG A 27 -19.89 3.49 10.07
C ARG A 27 -19.24 2.13 10.31
N GLU A 28 -18.23 1.76 9.52
CA GLU A 28 -17.52 0.48 9.64
C GLU A 28 -16.74 0.35 10.96
N LYS A 29 -16.21 1.46 11.47
CA LYS A 29 -15.43 1.51 12.72
C LYS A 29 -16.26 1.92 13.93
N HIS A 30 -17.58 2.05 13.77
CA HIS A 30 -18.50 2.52 14.82
C HIS A 30 -18.00 3.79 15.53
N CYS A 31 -17.42 4.71 14.74
CA CYS A 31 -16.99 6.00 15.23
C CYS A 31 -18.22 6.89 15.40
N GLU A 32 -18.34 7.45 16.60
CA GLU A 32 -19.40 8.38 16.96
C GLU A 32 -18.83 9.71 17.41
N PHE A 33 -19.58 10.78 17.15
CA PHE A 33 -19.21 12.16 17.49
C PHE A 33 -20.25 12.83 18.40
N SER A 34 -21.04 12.03 19.11
CA SER A 34 -22.14 12.48 19.97
C SER A 34 -21.71 12.99 21.35
N SER A 35 -20.46 12.76 21.77
CA SER A 35 -19.92 13.26 23.03
C SER A 35 -18.42 13.52 22.91
N LEU A 36 -17.86 14.39 23.75
CA LEU A 36 -16.44 14.73 23.70
C LEU A 36 -15.54 13.50 23.83
N ARG A 37 -15.88 12.57 24.73
CA ARG A 37 -15.12 11.33 24.93
C ARG A 37 -15.15 10.45 23.67
N ARG A 38 -16.31 10.29 23.04
CA ARG A 38 -16.48 9.50 21.81
C ARG A 38 -15.79 10.18 20.63
N ALA A 39 -15.94 11.49 20.49
CA ALA A 39 -15.28 12.27 19.44
C ALA A 39 -13.75 12.19 19.53
N LYS A 40 -13.15 12.26 20.74
CA LYS A 40 -11.70 12.09 20.94
C LYS A 40 -11.22 10.72 20.47
N TYR A 41 -11.92 9.65 20.85
CA TYR A 41 -11.59 8.29 20.41
C TYR A 41 -11.70 8.15 18.89
N SER A 42 -12.84 8.56 18.31
CA SER A 42 -13.10 8.52 16.87
C SER A 42 -12.06 9.32 16.06
N THR A 43 -11.61 10.45 16.59
CA THR A 43 -10.55 11.28 15.98
C THR A 43 -9.21 10.57 16.01
N MET A 44 -8.82 9.96 17.14
CA MET A 44 -7.58 9.18 17.24
C MET A 44 -7.56 7.98 16.28
N VAL A 45 -8.67 7.24 16.17
CA VAL A 45 -8.82 6.13 15.22
C VAL A 45 -8.65 6.61 13.77
N SER A 46 -9.25 7.75 13.43
CA SER A 46 -9.09 8.38 12.12
C SER A 46 -7.64 8.79 11.85
N LEU A 47 -6.97 9.41 12.82
CA LEU A 47 -5.57 9.82 12.72
C LEU A 47 -4.60 8.64 12.55
N ILE A 48 -4.84 7.53 13.26
CA ILE A 48 -4.05 6.30 13.12
C ILE A 48 -4.27 5.68 11.74
N ALA A 49 -5.52 5.65 11.26
CA ALA A 49 -5.82 5.16 9.91
C ALA A 49 -5.10 6.00 8.84
N LEU A 50 -5.00 7.32 9.03
CA LEU A 50 -4.25 8.21 8.16
C LEU A 50 -2.73 7.98 8.24
N HIS A 51 -2.15 7.89 9.44
CA HIS A 51 -0.70 7.69 9.61
C HIS A 51 -0.22 6.31 9.14
N SER A 52 -1.02 5.27 9.37
CA SER A 52 -0.67 3.93 8.87
C SER A 52 -0.73 3.87 7.34
N SER A 53 -1.61 4.63 6.70
CA SER A 53 -1.69 4.68 5.24
C SER A 53 -0.46 5.28 4.56
N THR A 54 0.30 6.14 5.25
CA THR A 54 1.59 6.67 4.77
C THR A 54 2.75 5.70 4.96
N ALA A 55 2.60 4.71 5.86
CA ALA A 55 3.61 3.69 6.13
C ALA A 55 3.48 2.46 5.22
N ASP A 56 2.36 2.32 4.50
CA ASP A 56 2.16 1.27 3.49
C ASP A 56 2.93 1.61 2.19
N LYS A 57 4.26 1.76 2.30
CA LYS A 57 5.13 1.57 1.14
C LYS A 57 4.83 0.17 0.61
N ILE A 58 4.42 0.08 -0.67
CA ILE A 58 4.11 -1.19 -1.30
C ILE A 58 5.38 -2.03 -1.27
N SER A 59 5.39 -2.94 -0.31
CA SER A 59 6.54 -3.74 0.04
C SER A 59 6.58 -4.92 -0.91
N TYR A 60 7.44 -4.84 -1.93
CA TYR A 60 7.61 -5.90 -2.92
C TYR A 60 8.60 -6.96 -2.40
N THR A 61 8.27 -8.22 -2.65
CA THR A 61 9.09 -9.38 -2.25
C THR A 61 9.88 -9.91 -3.43
N CYS A 62 11.17 -10.20 -3.22
CA CYS A 62 12.03 -10.82 -4.21
C CYS A 62 11.65 -12.27 -4.46
N ASN A 63 11.61 -12.72 -5.70
CA ASN A 63 11.34 -14.14 -5.96
C ASN A 63 12.51 -15.07 -5.64
N SER A 64 13.75 -14.56 -5.59
CA SER A 64 14.92 -15.39 -5.28
C SER A 64 15.15 -15.62 -3.78
N TYR A 65 14.80 -14.67 -2.90
CA TYR A 65 15.01 -14.78 -1.45
C TYR A 65 13.74 -14.55 -0.62
N ARG A 66 12.62 -14.19 -1.26
CA ARG A 66 11.34 -13.84 -0.64
C ARG A 66 11.45 -12.72 0.42
N GLN A 67 12.50 -11.91 0.32
CA GLN A 67 12.77 -10.77 1.19
C GLN A 67 12.27 -9.47 0.57
N LEU A 68 12.05 -8.48 1.44
CA LEU A 68 11.63 -7.13 1.08
C LEU A 68 12.70 -6.42 0.24
N CYS A 69 12.27 -5.76 -0.82
CA CYS A 69 13.14 -5.10 -1.79
C CYS A 69 12.94 -3.59 -1.73
N ASP A 70 14.01 -2.85 -1.46
CA ASP A 70 13.99 -1.38 -1.54
C ASP A 70 14.06 -0.89 -3.01
N ILE A 71 14.79 -1.63 -3.85
CA ILE A 71 14.89 -1.39 -5.29
C ILE A 71 14.39 -2.64 -6.02
N ARG A 72 13.26 -2.50 -6.72
CA ARG A 72 12.62 -3.60 -7.47
C ARG A 72 13.02 -3.57 -8.95
N TYR A 73 13.42 -4.73 -9.45
CA TYR A 73 13.57 -5.03 -10.86
C TYR A 73 12.45 -5.96 -11.26
N HIS A 74 11.65 -5.57 -12.24
CA HIS A 74 10.50 -6.33 -12.73
C HIS A 74 10.75 -6.81 -14.17
N CYS A 75 10.49 -8.08 -14.44
CA CYS A 75 10.49 -8.61 -15.80
C CYS A 75 9.12 -8.38 -16.44
N ALA A 76 9.07 -7.71 -17.59
CA ALA A 76 7.81 -7.46 -18.31
C ALA A 76 7.33 -8.66 -19.14
N ILE A 77 8.13 -9.72 -19.23
CA ILE A 77 7.85 -10.92 -20.06
C ILE A 77 7.42 -12.08 -19.17
N CYS A 78 8.08 -12.28 -18.03
CA CYS A 78 7.72 -13.30 -17.07
C CYS A 78 6.63 -12.78 -16.12
N GLU A 79 5.59 -13.58 -15.93
CA GLU A 79 4.50 -13.27 -15.01
C GLU A 79 5.01 -13.20 -13.57
N ASP A 80 4.71 -12.10 -12.88
CA ASP A 80 5.08 -11.83 -11.50
C ASP A 80 6.56 -12.05 -11.12
N TYR A 81 7.50 -11.82 -12.06
CA TYR A 81 8.93 -12.03 -11.78
C TYR A 81 9.66 -10.76 -11.33
N ASP A 82 9.92 -10.68 -10.02
CA ASP A 82 10.59 -9.56 -9.37
C ASP A 82 11.89 -9.97 -8.66
N LEU A 83 12.94 -9.16 -8.84
CA LEU A 83 14.23 -9.31 -8.17
C LEU A 83 14.63 -8.00 -7.48
N TYR A 84 15.38 -8.07 -6.37
CA TYR A 84 16.09 -6.89 -5.84
C TYR A 84 17.48 -6.76 -6.45
N SER A 85 18.08 -5.58 -6.29
CA SER A 85 19.40 -5.22 -6.82
C SER A 85 20.48 -6.31 -6.72
N LYS A 86 20.66 -6.97 -5.55
CA LYS A 86 21.70 -8.01 -5.44
C LYS A 86 21.34 -9.29 -6.22
N CYS A 87 20.06 -9.63 -6.34
CA CYS A 87 19.61 -10.76 -7.16
C CYS A 87 19.71 -10.48 -8.63
N TYR A 88 19.43 -9.25 -9.06
CA TYR A 88 19.56 -8.89 -10.46
C TYR A 88 20.97 -9.20 -10.99
N ILE A 89 22.00 -8.96 -10.16
CA ILE A 89 23.41 -9.22 -10.51
C ILE A 89 23.73 -10.72 -10.50
N THR A 90 23.19 -11.49 -9.55
CA THR A 90 23.55 -12.91 -9.37
C THR A 90 22.71 -13.86 -10.24
N THR A 91 21.41 -13.61 -10.38
CA THR A 91 20.47 -14.52 -11.05
C THR A 91 20.53 -14.41 -12.57
N LYS A 92 21.13 -13.34 -13.13
CA LYS A 92 21.26 -13.06 -14.57
C LYS A 92 20.06 -13.56 -15.38
N HIS A 93 18.88 -13.07 -15.02
CA HIS A 93 17.64 -13.45 -15.69
C HIS A 93 17.72 -13.16 -17.19
N GLU A 94 17.23 -14.08 -18.02
CA GLU A 94 17.38 -14.05 -19.48
C GLU A 94 16.69 -12.84 -20.14
N HIS A 95 15.68 -12.28 -19.46
CA HIS A 95 14.94 -11.12 -19.95
C HIS A 95 15.42 -9.80 -19.33
N ARG A 96 15.36 -8.73 -20.13
CA ARG A 96 15.66 -7.37 -19.67
C ARG A 96 14.64 -6.89 -18.65
N MET A 97 15.10 -6.68 -17.42
CA MET A 97 14.25 -6.21 -16.32
C MET A 97 14.22 -4.67 -16.24
N LYS A 98 13.08 -4.10 -15.85
CA LYS A 98 12.92 -2.66 -15.60
C LYS A 98 13.06 -2.38 -14.10
N ARG A 99 13.88 -1.38 -13.76
CA ARG A 99 13.98 -0.87 -12.39
C ARG A 99 12.80 0.06 -12.11
N SER A 100 12.02 -0.24 -11.07
CA SER A 100 11.03 0.68 -10.53
C SER A 100 11.69 1.47 -9.41
N ASP A 101 12.41 2.53 -9.76
CA ASP A 101 12.74 3.56 -8.79
C ASP A 101 11.46 4.30 -8.43
N ASP A 102 11.26 4.56 -7.14
CA ASP A 102 10.19 5.39 -6.63
C ASP A 102 10.22 6.77 -7.32
N THR A 103 9.52 6.90 -8.44
CA THR A 103 9.10 8.20 -8.98
C THR A 103 7.92 8.67 -8.16
N ASN A 104 8.20 9.01 -6.90
CA ASN A 104 7.38 9.93 -6.15
C ASN A 104 8.12 11.27 -6.02
N GLU A 105 8.50 11.83 -7.17
CA GLU A 105 8.52 13.27 -7.34
C GLU A 105 7.51 13.62 -8.42
N MET A 106 6.52 14.37 -7.99
CA MET A 106 5.58 15.10 -8.82
C MET A 106 6.36 15.84 -9.92
N LYS A 107 6.36 15.30 -11.15
CA LYS A 107 6.43 16.13 -12.34
C LYS A 107 5.00 16.55 -12.67
N THR A 108 4.53 17.60 -11.99
CA THR A 108 3.48 18.47 -12.53
C THR A 108 4.13 19.79 -12.86
N ASN A 109 4.06 20.12 -14.15
CA ASN A 109 4.31 21.44 -14.73
C ASN A 109 3.59 22.56 -13.95
#